data_AF-A0A7X9BY05-F1
#
_entry.id   AF-A0A7X9BY05-F1
#
_cell.length_a   1.000
_cell.length_b   1.000
_cell.length_c   1.000
_cell.angle_alpha   90.00
_cell.angle_beta   90.00
_cell.angle_gamma   90.00
#
_symmetry.space_group_name_H-M   'P 1'
#
loop_
_entity.id
_entity.type
_entity.pdbx_description
1 polymer ?
#
loop_
_entity_poly.entity_id
_entity_poly.type
_entity_poly.pdbx_seq_one_letter_code
_entity_poly.pdbx_strand_id
1 'polypeptide(L)'
;SGAEGGCQAEIGSAAGMAAAAAVELAGGDPEACGHGAAMAMKSFLGLVCDPVAGLVEIPCVKRNATAAMVALTSAEMALAGVKSAIPLDEVIDTMNEIGRDMPCALKETALGGLAITPTGQKIQENFQ
;
A
#
# COMPACT_ATOMS: atom_id res chain seq x y z
N SER A 1 2.95 10.82 -3.09
CA SER A 1 2.44 9.86 -4.12
C SER A 1 3.42 8.70 -4.31
N GLY A 2 3.18 7.78 -5.26
CA GLY A 2 4.09 6.67 -5.61
C GLY A 2 5.48 7.15 -6.00
N ALA A 3 5.55 8.31 -6.65
CA ALA A 3 6.78 9.04 -6.96
C ALA A 3 7.60 9.50 -5.75
N GLU A 4 7.00 9.65 -4.56
CA GLU A 4 7.66 10.19 -3.37
C GLU A 4 7.95 9.10 -2.33
N GLY A 5 6.97 8.23 -2.08
CA GLY A 5 7.01 7.25 -1.00
C GLY A 5 6.89 5.80 -1.44
N GLY A 6 6.82 5.52 -2.75
CA GLY A 6 6.48 4.21 -3.26
C GLY A 6 4.99 3.89 -3.11
N CYS A 7 4.60 2.69 -3.52
CA CYS A 7 3.20 2.28 -3.62
C CYS A 7 2.56 2.06 -2.22
N GLN A 8 3.37 1.95 -1.16
CA GLN A 8 2.89 2.04 0.22
C GLN A 8 2.13 3.35 0.50
N ALA A 9 2.53 4.46 -0.12
CA ALA A 9 1.90 5.77 0.06
C ALA A 9 0.59 5.93 -0.73
N GLU A 10 0.28 4.99 -1.63
CA GLU A 10 -0.92 5.00 -2.47
C GLU A 10 -1.84 3.84 -2.10
N ILE A 11 -1.39 2.62 -2.34
CA ILE A 11 -2.15 1.40 -2.07
C ILE A 11 -2.19 1.11 -0.57
N GLY A 12 -1.08 1.32 0.15
CA GLY A 12 -1.03 1.12 1.59
C GLY A 12 -1.90 2.13 2.36
N SER A 13 -1.83 3.40 2.00
CA SER A 13 -2.71 4.44 2.55
C SER A 13 -4.17 4.20 2.19
N ALA A 14 -4.48 3.79 0.95
CA ALA A 14 -5.84 3.40 0.54
C ALA A 14 -6.37 2.21 1.35
N ALA A 15 -5.55 1.19 1.60
CA ALA A 15 -5.92 0.06 2.43
C ALA A 15 -6.22 0.49 3.88
N GLY A 16 -5.40 1.37 4.45
CA GLY A 16 -5.62 1.95 5.78
C GLY A 16 -6.94 2.72 5.88
N MET A 17 -7.21 3.60 4.91
CA MET A 17 -8.46 4.36 4.82
C MET A 17 -9.68 3.44 4.69
N ALA A 18 -9.60 2.43 3.81
CA ALA A 18 -10.68 1.48 3.61
C ALA A 18 -10.94 0.62 4.86
N ALA A 19 -9.90 0.22 5.58
CA ALA A 19 -10.05 -0.55 6.82
C ALA A 19 -10.75 0.26 7.91
N ALA A 20 -10.30 1.50 8.16
CA ALA A 20 -10.97 2.39 9.13
C ALA A 20 -12.43 2.65 8.76
N ALA A 21 -12.71 2.94 7.48
CA ALA A 21 -14.07 3.15 7.00
C ALA A 21 -14.94 1.90 7.18
N ALA A 22 -14.42 0.71 6.91
CA ALA A 22 -15.15 -0.54 7.11
C ALA A 22 -15.45 -0.82 8.59
N VAL A 23 -14.51 -0.51 9.50
CA VAL A 23 -14.74 -0.61 10.96
C VAL A 23 -15.86 0.34 11.40
N GLU A 24 -15.79 1.61 11.00
CA GLU A 24 -16.80 2.63 11.33
C GLU A 24 -18.20 2.21 10.82
N LEU A 25 -18.30 1.78 9.56
CA LEU A 25 -19.55 1.34 8.95
C LEU A 25 -20.14 0.09 9.63
N ALA A 26 -19.31 -0.72 10.26
CA ALA A 26 -19.71 -1.90 11.04
C ALA A 26 -20.03 -1.57 12.51
N GLY A 27 -19.97 -0.30 12.92
CA GLY A 27 -20.28 0.16 14.28
C GLY A 27 -19.12 0.02 15.27
N GLY A 28 -17.88 -0.08 14.80
CA GLY A 28 -16.70 0.00 15.64
C GLY A 28 -16.47 1.40 16.21
N ASP A 29 -15.68 1.50 17.28
CA ASP A 29 -15.30 2.78 17.87
C ASP A 29 -14.06 3.39 17.19
N PRO A 30 -13.71 4.67 17.48
CA PRO A 30 -12.54 5.30 16.89
C PRO A 30 -11.20 4.60 17.19
N GLU A 31 -11.09 3.89 18.33
CA GLU A 31 -9.88 3.13 18.68
C GLU A 31 -9.73 1.91 17.75
N ALA A 32 -10.83 1.18 17.52
CA ALA A 32 -10.89 0.08 16.57
C ALA A 32 -10.61 0.54 15.13
N CYS A 33 -11.11 1.71 14.72
CA CYS A 33 -10.78 2.31 13.42
C CYS A 33 -9.26 2.52 13.27
N GLY A 34 -8.61 3.05 14.31
CA GLY A 34 -7.16 3.21 14.35
C GLY A 34 -6.40 1.88 14.30
N HIS A 35 -6.87 0.85 15.01
CA HIS A 35 -6.28 -0.49 14.94
C HIS A 35 -6.42 -1.12 13.55
N GLY A 36 -7.60 -1.04 12.93
CA GLY A 36 -7.84 -1.54 11.58
C GLY A 36 -6.94 -0.88 10.55
N ALA A 37 -6.86 0.46 10.57
CA ALA A 37 -5.96 1.21 9.70
C ALA A 37 -4.49 0.82 9.90
N ALA A 38 -4.03 0.74 11.16
CA ALA A 38 -2.64 0.41 11.46
C ALA A 38 -2.26 -0.99 10.98
N MET A 39 -3.14 -1.98 11.15
CA MET A 39 -2.91 -3.35 10.66
C MET A 39 -2.87 -3.42 9.14
N ALA A 40 -3.78 -2.73 8.45
CA ALA A 40 -3.80 -2.68 7.00
C ALA A 40 -2.55 -1.99 6.44
N MET A 41 -2.18 -0.82 6.96
CA MET A 41 -1.01 -0.06 6.50
C MET A 41 0.29 -0.83 6.70
N LYS A 42 0.47 -1.51 7.84
CA LYS A 42 1.66 -2.33 8.12
C LYS A 42 1.91 -3.41 7.06
N SER A 43 0.86 -3.95 6.45
CA SER A 43 0.97 -5.00 5.43
C SER A 43 1.60 -4.49 4.13
N PHE A 44 1.71 -3.18 3.95
CA PHE A 44 2.23 -2.54 2.75
C PHE A 44 3.48 -1.69 2.98
N LEU A 45 4.01 -1.60 4.21
CA LEU A 45 5.24 -0.87 4.47
C LEU A 45 6.39 -1.40 3.60
N GLY A 46 7.12 -0.49 2.95
CA GLY A 46 8.20 -0.83 2.01
C GLY A 46 7.74 -1.22 0.60
N LEU A 47 6.44 -1.19 0.29
CA LEU A 47 5.97 -1.51 -1.05
C LEU A 47 6.43 -0.44 -2.07
N VAL A 48 7.33 -0.85 -2.96
CA VAL A 48 7.90 -0.04 -4.05
C VAL A 48 6.85 0.27 -5.13
N CYS A 49 7.01 1.36 -5.89
CA CYS A 49 6.17 1.69 -7.04
C CYS A 49 7.01 1.65 -8.32
N ASP A 50 6.91 0.57 -9.08
CA ASP A 50 7.70 0.43 -10.31
C ASP A 50 6.83 -0.28 -11.38
N PRO A 51 5.92 0.46 -12.02
CA PRO A 51 4.96 -0.09 -12.97
C PRO A 51 5.61 -0.48 -14.29
N VAL A 52 5.22 -1.62 -14.84
CA VAL A 52 5.68 -2.08 -16.16
C VAL A 52 5.25 -1.09 -17.23
N ALA A 53 6.20 -0.73 -18.11
CA ALA A 53 6.02 0.26 -19.17
C ALA A 53 5.54 1.65 -18.68
N GLY A 54 5.67 1.96 -17.38
CA GLY A 54 5.15 3.19 -16.80
C GLY A 54 3.62 3.26 -16.71
N LEU A 55 2.92 2.14 -16.93
CA LEU A 55 1.46 2.10 -17.00
C LEU A 55 0.82 1.69 -15.67
N VAL A 56 -0.34 2.27 -15.35
CA VAL A 56 -1.13 1.94 -14.14
C VAL A 56 -1.90 0.62 -14.33
N GLU A 57 -1.20 -0.44 -14.72
CA GLU A 57 -1.78 -1.75 -15.02
C GLU A 57 -1.08 -2.86 -14.24
N ILE A 58 0.22 -3.06 -14.50
CA ILE A 58 1.03 -4.11 -13.89
C ILE A 58 2.07 -3.46 -12.97
N PRO A 59 2.07 -3.72 -11.65
CA PRO A 59 1.16 -4.58 -10.88
C PRO A 59 -0.08 -3.86 -10.30
N CYS A 60 -0.31 -2.59 -10.65
CA CYS A 60 -1.25 -1.69 -9.96
C CYS A 60 -2.66 -2.25 -9.78
N VAL A 61 -3.22 -2.90 -10.81
CA VAL A 61 -4.59 -3.47 -10.74
C VAL A 61 -4.66 -4.59 -9.69
N LYS A 62 -3.66 -5.48 -9.66
CA LYS A 62 -3.64 -6.62 -8.74
C LYS A 62 -3.38 -6.15 -7.31
N ARG A 63 -2.56 -5.12 -7.14
CA ARG A 63 -2.31 -4.49 -5.83
C ARG A 63 -3.58 -3.90 -5.22
N ASN A 64 -4.45 -3.27 -6.01
CA ASN A 64 -5.75 -2.79 -5.53
C ASN A 64 -6.64 -3.94 -5.03
N ALA A 65 -6.72 -5.04 -5.78
CA ALA A 65 -7.50 -6.21 -5.36
C ALA A 65 -6.97 -6.81 -4.04
N THR A 66 -5.65 -6.94 -3.90
CA THR A 66 -5.03 -7.40 -2.65
C THR A 66 -5.28 -6.42 -1.49
N ALA A 67 -5.15 -5.13 -1.73
CA ALA A 67 -5.37 -4.09 -0.72
C ALA A 67 -6.80 -4.05 -0.21
N ALA A 68 -7.80 -4.24 -1.07
CA ALA A 68 -9.19 -4.36 -0.67
C ALA A 68 -9.39 -5.53 0.31
N MET A 69 -8.80 -6.69 0.03
CA MET A 69 -8.89 -7.84 0.93
C MET A 69 -8.17 -7.61 2.26
N VAL A 70 -6.96 -7.05 2.22
CA VAL A 70 -6.20 -6.73 3.45
C VAL A 70 -6.96 -5.71 4.31
N ALA A 71 -7.61 -4.73 3.71
CA ALA A 71 -8.43 -3.75 4.42
C ALA A 71 -9.60 -4.41 5.15
N LEU A 72 -10.37 -5.26 4.45
CA LEU A 72 -11.50 -5.98 5.04
C LEU A 72 -11.06 -6.92 6.16
N THR A 73 -10.03 -7.73 5.94
CA THR A 73 -9.51 -8.63 6.99
C THR A 73 -8.98 -7.85 8.19
N SER A 74 -8.31 -6.70 7.97
CA SER A 74 -7.84 -5.85 9.08
C SER A 74 -9.00 -5.22 9.85
N ALA A 75 -10.09 -4.85 9.18
CA ALA A 75 -11.30 -4.35 9.82
C ALA A 75 -11.98 -5.44 10.67
N GLU A 76 -12.13 -6.66 10.14
CA GLU A 76 -12.67 -7.81 10.88
C GLU A 76 -11.83 -8.12 12.12
N MET A 77 -10.49 -8.09 12.00
CA MET A 77 -9.58 -8.26 13.13
C MET A 77 -9.81 -7.19 14.20
N ALA A 78 -9.92 -5.92 13.80
CA ALA A 78 -10.14 -4.82 14.75
C ALA A 78 -11.49 -4.95 15.48
N LEU A 79 -12.57 -5.28 14.75
CA LEU A 79 -13.90 -5.52 15.32
C LEU A 79 -13.94 -6.75 16.24
N ALA A 80 -13.09 -7.75 15.98
CA ALA A 80 -12.90 -8.89 16.86
C ALA A 80 -12.06 -8.58 18.12
N GLY A 81 -11.63 -7.32 18.30
CA GLY A 81 -10.84 -6.87 19.44
C GLY A 81 -9.34 -7.08 19.30
N VAL A 82 -8.84 -7.42 18.10
CA VAL A 82 -7.39 -7.49 17.86
C VAL A 82 -6.82 -6.08 17.82
N LYS A 83 -5.93 -5.80 18.76
CA LYS A 83 -5.26 -4.50 18.87
C LYS A 83 -3.97 -4.48 18.08
N SER A 84 -3.73 -3.39 17.37
CA SER A 84 -2.42 -3.14 16.77
C SER A 84 -1.41 -2.85 17.88
N ALA A 85 -0.34 -3.66 17.96
CA ALA A 85 0.73 -3.46 18.94
C ALA A 85 1.51 -2.14 18.73
N ILE A 86 1.56 -1.65 17.50
CA ILE A 86 2.17 -0.36 17.14
C ILE A 86 1.04 0.63 16.79
N PRO A 87 0.98 1.82 17.41
CA PRO A 87 -0.01 2.85 17.12
C PRO A 87 -0.01 3.29 15.65
N LEU A 88 -1.15 3.79 15.16
CA LEU A 88 -1.30 4.24 13.77
C LEU A 88 -0.31 5.35 13.42
N ASP A 89 -0.09 6.31 14.31
CA ASP A 89 0.83 7.43 14.08
C ASP A 89 2.26 6.94 13.83
N GLU A 90 2.76 6.00 14.64
CA GLU A 90 4.08 5.40 14.45
C GLU A 90 4.17 4.63 13.12
N VAL A 91 3.08 3.99 12.68
CA VAL A 91 3.02 3.32 11.37
C VAL A 91 3.10 4.34 10.22
N ILE A 92 2.45 5.50 10.36
CA ILE A 92 2.50 6.59 9.38
C ILE A 92 3.91 7.19 9.31
N ASP A 93 4.52 7.45 10.47
CA ASP A 93 5.89 7.97 10.55
C ASP A 93 6.88 6.98 9.90
N THR A 94 6.75 5.69 10.21
CA THR A 94 7.54 4.63 9.60
C THR A 94 7.35 4.58 8.08
N MET A 95 6.11 4.71 7.56
CA MET A 95 5.85 4.75 6.12
C MET A 95 6.58 5.91 5.44
N ASN A 96 6.56 7.09 6.07
CA ASN A 96 7.23 8.28 5.58
C ASN A 96 8.77 8.15 5.62
N GLU A 97 9.35 7.60 6.68
CA GLU A 97 10.78 7.30 6.78
C GLU A 97 11.23 6.33 5.67
N ILE A 98 10.53 5.20 5.53
CA ILE A 98 10.81 4.22 4.46
C ILE A 98 10.72 4.88 3.08
N GLY A 99 9.72 5.74 2.87
CA GLY A 99 9.54 6.46 1.60
C GLY A 99 10.72 7.39 1.27
N ARG A 100 11.27 8.08 2.27
CA ARG A 100 12.44 8.96 2.10
C ARG A 100 13.69 8.16 1.76
N ASP A 101 13.89 7.03 2.42
CA ASP A 101 15.06 6.17 2.23
C ASP A 101 14.97 5.27 0.98
N MET A 102 13.79 5.15 0.39
CA MET A 102 13.58 4.34 -0.80
C MET A 102 14.39 4.88 -2.00
N PRO A 103 15.17 4.03 -2.70
CA PRO A 103 15.90 4.43 -3.89
C PRO A 103 14.99 5.01 -4.96
N CYS A 104 15.42 6.08 -5.63
CA CYS A 104 14.64 6.74 -6.69
C CYS A 104 14.15 5.75 -7.77
N ALA A 105 14.99 4.79 -8.16
CA ALA A 105 14.64 3.77 -9.16
C ALA A 105 13.53 2.79 -8.73
N LEU A 106 13.19 2.71 -7.44
CA LEU A 106 12.11 1.88 -6.90
C LEU A 106 10.86 2.71 -6.54
N LYS A 107 10.90 4.01 -6.83
CA LYS A 107 9.73 4.88 -6.91
C LYS A 107 9.24 4.90 -8.35
N GLU A 108 8.11 5.57 -8.58
CA GLU A 108 7.33 5.61 -9.82
C GLU A 108 8.09 6.23 -11.02
N THR A 109 9.17 5.57 -11.43
CA THR A 109 10.16 6.02 -12.41
C THR A 109 10.38 5.00 -13.51
N ALA A 110 9.94 3.74 -13.32
CA ALA A 110 10.16 2.63 -14.25
C ALA A 110 11.65 2.33 -14.53
N LEU A 111 12.55 2.72 -13.62
CA LEU A 111 14.00 2.54 -13.74
C LEU A 111 14.54 1.31 -13.00
N GLY A 112 13.67 0.57 -12.29
CA GLY A 112 14.07 -0.51 -11.40
C GLY A 112 13.15 -1.72 -11.48
N GLY A 113 13.14 -2.50 -10.39
CA GLY A 113 12.11 -3.47 -10.04
C GLY A 113 11.55 -4.36 -11.16
N LEU A 114 10.22 -4.34 -11.28
CA LEU A 114 9.46 -5.15 -12.22
C LEU A 114 9.53 -4.59 -13.65
N ALA A 115 9.67 -3.26 -13.79
CA ALA A 115 9.71 -2.56 -15.08
C ALA A 115 10.92 -2.97 -15.92
N ILE A 116 12.10 -3.14 -15.31
CA ILE A 116 13.33 -3.50 -16.03
C ILE A 116 13.53 -5.00 -16.25
N THR A 117 12.57 -5.85 -15.85
CA THR A 117 12.69 -7.29 -16.11
C THR A 117 12.68 -7.56 -17.62
N PRO A 118 13.27 -8.67 -18.11
CA PRO A 118 13.29 -8.98 -19.54
C PRO A 118 11.90 -9.00 -20.18
N THR A 119 10.88 -9.46 -19.45
CA THR A 119 9.49 -9.44 -19.92
C THR A 119 8.88 -8.04 -19.82
N GLY A 120 9.19 -7.27 -18.77
CA GLY A 120 8.73 -5.88 -18.63
C GLY A 120 9.22 -4.98 -19.75
N GLN A 121 10.50 -5.12 -20.13
CA GLN A 121 11.11 -4.38 -21.25
C GLN A 121 10.46 -4.76 -22.59
N LYS A 122 10.25 -6.05 -22.86
CA LYS A 122 9.52 -6.50 -24.06
C LYS A 122 8.09 -5.95 -24.13
N ILE A 123 7.41 -5.85 -22.99
CA ILE A 123 6.08 -5.25 -22.94
C ILE A 123 6.17 -3.76 -23.28
N GLN A 124 7.14 -3.04 -22.72
CA GLN A 124 7.35 -1.61 -23.00
C GLN A 124 7.65 -1.33 -24.49
N GLU A 125 8.45 -2.18 -25.15
CA GLU A 125 8.72 -2.08 -26.59
C GLU A 125 7.46 -2.17 -27.44
N ASN A 126 6.44 -2.94 -27.02
CA ASN A 126 5.18 -3.06 -27.75
C ASN A 126 4.27 -1.82 -27.63
N PHE A 127 4.59 -0.89 -26.72
CA PHE A 127 3.87 0.37 -26.52
C PHE A 127 4.59 1.60 -27.08
N GLN A 128 5.78 1.43 -27.66
CA GLN A 128 6.57 2.47 -28.34
C GLN A 128 6.42 2.38 -29.86
#